data_AF-A0A7Y3P9W4-F1
#
_entry.id   AF-A0A7Y3P9W4-F1
#
_cell.length_a   1.000
_cell.length_b   1.000
_cell.length_c   1.000
_cell.angle_alpha   90.00
_cell.angle_beta   90.00
_cell.angle_gamma   90.00
#
_symmetry.space_group_name_H-M   'P 1'
#
loop_
_entity.id
_entity.type
_entity.pdbx_description
1 polymer ?
#
loop_
_entity_poly.entity_id
_entity_poly.type
_entity_poly.pdbx_seq_one_letter_code
_entity_poly.pdbx_strand_id
1 'polypeptide(L)'
;MLSVLALTSFLAAAQPGLARVPPPARLSELGLPAELTENRLQALLQTFVDTGYGVRFRRLGDESDFDHGHVLLDARTGAPLAILYHTQELAGAIPGGEALLDPNGRNWIQWLDGRVENARRYERESYPRSGDWDWFVARELPKLRARGTITDRMLDPGRLGAAEERSVQWTFTRRSCAGADTGAAPRTLRVVLPDRTPVCLALSVQ
;
A
#
# COMPACT_ATOMS: atom_id res chain seq x y z
N MET A 1 23.22 52.85 58.19
CA MET A 1 22.58 51.53 58.35
C MET A 1 21.19 51.60 57.74
N LEU A 2 21.03 51.15 56.48
CA LEU A 2 19.72 50.87 55.89
C LEU A 2 19.88 49.61 55.04
N SER A 3 19.26 48.52 55.49
CA SER A 3 19.24 47.22 54.83
C SER A 3 18.11 47.18 53.81
N VAL A 4 18.42 46.87 52.55
CA VAL A 4 17.45 46.62 51.49
C VAL A 4 17.27 45.11 51.37
N LEU A 5 16.08 44.61 51.75
CA LEU A 5 15.65 43.23 51.47
C LEU A 5 15.27 43.12 49.99
N ALA A 6 16.01 42.30 49.23
CA ALA A 6 15.63 41.89 47.88
C ALA A 6 14.78 40.60 47.95
N LEU A 7 13.48 40.73 47.69
CA LEU A 7 12.53 39.63 47.55
C LEU A 7 12.67 39.07 46.13
N THR A 8 13.26 37.89 45.97
CA THR A 8 13.35 37.18 44.68
C THR A 8 12.19 36.20 44.56
N SER A 9 11.15 36.59 43.83
CA SER A 9 10.04 35.70 43.48
C SER A 9 10.45 34.77 42.33
N PHE A 10 10.58 33.47 42.62
CA PHE A 10 10.68 32.43 41.60
C PHE A 10 9.28 32.16 41.00
N LEU A 11 9.05 32.63 39.78
CA LEU A 11 7.94 32.16 38.94
C LEU A 11 8.30 30.78 38.38
N ALA A 12 7.69 29.73 38.92
CA ALA A 12 7.72 28.40 38.31
C ALA A 12 6.84 28.43 37.05
N ALA A 13 7.46 28.41 35.87
CA ALA A 13 6.77 28.24 34.61
C ALA A 13 6.16 26.82 34.56
N ALA A 14 4.83 26.74 34.56
CA ALA A 14 4.11 25.50 34.29
C ALA A 14 4.47 25.02 32.87
N GLN A 15 5.15 23.87 32.77
CA GLN A 15 5.38 23.23 31.49
C GLN A 15 4.02 22.88 30.87
N PRO A 16 3.72 23.31 29.63
CA PRO A 16 2.51 22.88 28.95
C PRO A 16 2.51 21.36 28.89
N GLY A 17 1.48 20.75 29.46
CA GLY A 17 1.32 19.30 29.51
C GLY A 17 1.49 18.74 28.10
N LEU A 18 2.48 17.88 27.92
CA LEU A 18 2.63 17.06 26.73
C LEU A 18 1.31 16.33 26.53
N ALA A 19 0.52 16.78 25.56
CA ALA A 19 -0.68 16.07 25.15
C ALA A 19 -0.26 14.63 24.88
N ARG A 20 -0.84 13.68 25.62
CA ARG A 20 -0.64 12.26 25.36
C ARG A 20 -1.06 12.03 23.91
N VAL A 21 -0.07 11.78 23.07
CA VAL A 21 -0.32 11.27 21.72
C VAL A 21 -1.17 10.02 21.92
N PRO A 22 -2.38 9.94 21.35
CA PRO A 22 -3.24 8.78 21.51
C PRO A 22 -2.47 7.53 21.08
N PRO A 23 -2.69 6.38 21.75
CA PRO A 23 -2.05 5.14 21.36
C PRO A 23 -2.39 4.89 19.89
N PRO A 24 -1.38 4.67 19.05
CA PRO A 24 -1.60 4.59 17.62
C PRO A 24 -2.41 3.34 17.27
N ALA A 25 -3.39 3.55 16.40
CA ALA A 25 -4.46 2.62 16.06
C ALA A 25 -3.96 1.37 15.32
N ARG A 26 -4.48 0.19 15.68
CA ARG A 26 -4.06 -1.13 15.16
C ARG A 26 -4.43 -1.31 13.69
N LEU A 27 -3.74 -2.19 12.93
CA LEU A 27 -4.12 -2.48 11.53
C LEU A 27 -5.55 -3.01 11.37
N SER A 28 -6.11 -3.63 12.40
CA SER A 28 -7.53 -4.03 12.44
C SER A 28 -8.50 -2.84 12.28
N GLU A 29 -8.03 -1.62 12.51
CA GLU A 29 -8.80 -0.38 12.33
C GLU A 29 -8.70 0.15 10.89
N LEU A 30 -7.88 -0.47 10.04
CA LEU A 30 -7.76 -0.13 8.61
C LEU A 30 -8.75 -0.87 7.73
N GLY A 31 -9.70 -1.64 8.28
CA GLY A 31 -10.68 -2.39 7.49
C GLY A 31 -10.07 -3.54 6.66
N LEU A 32 -8.81 -3.91 6.92
CA LEU A 32 -8.19 -5.10 6.34
C LEU A 32 -8.77 -6.37 6.99
N PRO A 33 -8.87 -7.49 6.25
CA PRO A 33 -9.26 -8.78 6.83
C PRO A 33 -8.36 -9.17 8.01
N ALA A 34 -8.95 -9.75 9.06
CA ALA A 34 -8.27 -10.02 10.33
C ALA A 34 -7.05 -10.95 10.19
N GLU A 35 -7.04 -11.78 9.15
CA GLU A 35 -5.94 -12.69 8.82
C GLU A 35 -4.71 -11.97 8.27
N LEU A 36 -4.86 -10.75 7.72
CA LEU A 36 -3.76 -9.91 7.25
C LEU A 36 -3.22 -9.03 8.39
N THR A 37 -2.55 -9.69 9.34
CA THR A 37 -1.79 -9.02 10.39
C THR A 37 -0.60 -8.22 9.84
N GLU A 38 -0.02 -7.33 10.66
CA GLU A 38 1.13 -6.49 10.27
C GLU A 38 2.33 -7.33 9.84
N ASN A 39 2.67 -8.34 10.64
CA ASN A 39 3.75 -9.27 10.32
C ASN A 39 3.48 -10.03 9.02
N ARG A 40 2.21 -10.37 8.75
CA ARG A 40 1.83 -11.09 7.54
C ARG A 40 1.97 -10.20 6.31
N LEU A 41 1.47 -8.97 6.36
CA LEU A 41 1.63 -7.99 5.29
C LEU A 41 3.09 -7.64 5.05
N GLN A 42 3.90 -7.48 6.11
CA GLN A 42 5.33 -7.28 5.98
C GLN A 42 6.00 -8.44 5.25
N ALA A 43 5.70 -9.69 5.64
CA ALA A 43 6.29 -10.87 5.02
C ALA A 43 5.89 -11.01 3.54
N LEU A 44 4.62 -10.73 3.20
CA LEU A 44 4.14 -10.74 1.83
C LEU A 44 4.81 -9.65 0.99
N LEU A 45 4.84 -8.41 1.49
CA LEU A 45 5.49 -7.30 0.81
C LEU A 45 7.00 -7.54 0.62
N GLN A 46 7.68 -8.08 1.64
CA GLN A 46 9.09 -8.47 1.55
C GLN A 46 9.30 -9.52 0.45
N THR A 47 8.45 -10.55 0.39
CA THR A 47 8.50 -11.58 -0.68
C THR A 47 8.30 -10.96 -2.07
N PHE A 48 7.37 -10.02 -2.21
CA PHE A 48 7.16 -9.33 -3.48
C PHE A 48 8.37 -8.48 -3.88
N VAL A 49 8.97 -7.79 -2.91
CA VAL A 49 10.16 -6.96 -3.09
C VAL A 49 11.37 -7.81 -3.49
N ASP A 50 11.60 -8.93 -2.81
CA ASP A 50 12.71 -9.84 -3.11
C ASP A 50 12.65 -10.40 -4.53
N THR A 51 11.44 -10.66 -5.04
CA THR A 51 11.24 -11.22 -6.39
C THR A 51 11.06 -10.16 -7.47
N GLY A 52 10.75 -8.93 -7.10
CA GLY A 52 10.32 -7.87 -8.02
C GLY A 52 11.27 -6.68 -8.15
N TYR A 53 12.11 -6.42 -7.15
CA TYR A 53 12.96 -5.24 -7.16
C TYR A 53 13.97 -5.26 -8.32
N GLY A 54 14.07 -4.14 -9.04
CA GLY A 54 14.92 -3.98 -10.22
C GLY A 54 14.34 -4.59 -11.51
N VAL A 55 13.27 -5.38 -11.42
CA VAL A 55 12.60 -6.02 -12.57
C VAL A 55 11.18 -5.47 -12.78
N ARG A 56 10.44 -5.25 -11.70
CA ARG A 56 9.03 -4.83 -11.70
C ARG A 56 8.84 -3.40 -11.19
N PHE A 57 9.74 -2.94 -10.32
CA PHE A 57 9.78 -1.58 -9.77
C PHE A 57 11.21 -1.24 -9.31
N ARG A 58 11.51 0.04 -9.08
CA ARG A 58 12.80 0.55 -8.57
C ARG A 58 12.68 1.25 -7.22
N ARG A 59 11.53 1.84 -6.93
CA ARG A 59 11.25 2.70 -5.77
C ARG A 59 9.98 2.24 -5.06
N LEU A 60 10.17 1.54 -3.94
CA LEU A 60 9.09 1.16 -3.03
C LEU A 60 8.60 2.37 -2.22
N GLY A 61 7.30 2.63 -2.18
CA GLY A 61 6.64 3.77 -1.54
C GLY A 61 6.64 5.08 -2.37
N ASP A 62 6.74 4.96 -3.69
CA ASP A 62 6.69 6.09 -4.65
C ASP A 62 5.55 5.86 -5.65
N GLU A 63 4.60 6.78 -5.74
CA GLU A 63 3.41 6.71 -6.60
C GLU A 63 3.74 6.53 -8.09
N SER A 64 4.91 7.04 -8.52
CA SER A 64 5.38 6.85 -9.90
C SER A 64 5.86 5.43 -10.20
N ASP A 65 6.07 4.59 -9.18
CA ASP A 65 6.76 3.31 -9.31
C ASP A 65 6.14 2.17 -8.50
N PHE A 66 5.99 2.26 -7.18
CA PHE A 66 5.26 1.23 -6.43
C PHE A 66 4.87 1.75 -5.05
N ASP A 67 3.59 2.03 -4.82
CA ASP A 67 3.12 2.57 -3.53
C ASP A 67 1.80 1.98 -3.03
N HIS A 68 1.17 1.05 -3.75
CA HIS A 68 -0.12 0.51 -3.33
C HIS A 68 -0.42 -0.89 -3.88
N GLY A 69 -1.50 -1.46 -3.36
CA GLY A 69 -2.11 -2.67 -3.87
C GLY A 69 -3.55 -2.84 -3.37
N HIS A 70 -4.17 -3.92 -3.80
CA HIS A 70 -5.55 -4.27 -3.48
C HIS A 70 -5.58 -5.67 -2.88
N VAL A 71 -6.11 -5.81 -1.68
CA VAL A 71 -6.40 -7.13 -1.11
C VAL A 71 -7.63 -7.68 -1.82
N LEU A 72 -7.46 -8.75 -2.58
CA LEU A 72 -8.55 -9.48 -3.21
C LEU A 72 -9.15 -10.44 -2.20
N LEU A 73 -10.48 -10.47 -2.10
CA LEU A 73 -11.20 -11.32 -1.16
C LEU A 73 -11.79 -12.54 -1.85
N ASP A 74 -11.82 -13.68 -1.17
CA ASP A 74 -12.49 -14.89 -1.64
C ASP A 74 -14.01 -14.67 -1.74
N ALA A 75 -14.61 -15.12 -2.85
CA ALA A 75 -16.02 -14.87 -3.15
C ALA A 75 -16.99 -15.49 -2.13
N ARG A 76 -16.59 -16.59 -1.48
CA ARG A 76 -17.48 -17.40 -0.64
C ARG A 76 -17.34 -17.04 0.83
N THR A 77 -16.11 -16.81 1.26
CA THR A 77 -15.74 -16.66 2.66
C THR A 77 -15.47 -15.21 3.04
N GLY A 78 -15.15 -14.34 2.07
CA GLY A 78 -14.67 -12.99 2.33
C GLY A 78 -13.25 -12.94 2.92
N ALA A 79 -12.58 -14.09 3.07
CA ALA A 79 -11.20 -14.18 3.53
C ALA A 79 -10.24 -13.57 2.48
N PRO A 80 -9.06 -13.08 2.88
CA PRO A 80 -8.07 -12.61 1.93
C PRO A 80 -7.60 -13.78 1.05
N LEU A 81 -7.52 -13.55 -0.25
CA LEU A 81 -7.17 -14.55 -1.26
C LEU A 81 -5.80 -14.26 -1.89
N ALA A 82 -5.58 -13.01 -2.28
CA ALA A 82 -4.37 -12.54 -2.93
C ALA A 82 -4.23 -11.01 -2.79
N ILE A 83 -3.08 -10.48 -3.19
CA ILE A 83 -2.85 -9.05 -3.33
C ILE A 83 -2.57 -8.73 -4.79
N LEU A 84 -3.34 -7.81 -5.36
CA LEU A 84 -3.06 -7.19 -6.65
C LEU A 84 -2.17 -5.97 -6.41
N TYR A 85 -0.93 -6.01 -6.89
CA TYR A 85 0.00 -4.89 -6.87
C TYR A 85 0.03 -4.15 -8.19
N HIS A 86 0.10 -2.83 -8.12
CA HIS A 86 0.34 -1.96 -9.26
C HIS A 86 1.77 -1.41 -9.17
N THR A 87 2.55 -1.65 -10.22
CA THR A 87 3.87 -1.06 -10.37
C THR A 87 3.92 -0.17 -11.61
N GLN A 88 4.72 0.88 -11.52
CA GLN A 88 5.00 1.86 -12.54
C GLN A 88 3.72 2.53 -13.06
N GLU A 89 2.74 2.76 -12.18
CA GLU A 89 1.41 3.20 -12.62
C GLU A 89 1.46 4.57 -13.31
N LEU A 90 2.21 5.51 -12.73
CA LEU A 90 2.42 6.84 -13.31
C LEU A 90 3.72 6.97 -14.09
N ALA A 91 4.48 5.89 -14.26
CA ALA A 91 5.68 5.91 -15.09
C ALA A 91 5.32 6.22 -16.56
N GLY A 92 6.03 7.18 -17.14
CA GLY A 92 5.73 7.70 -18.49
C GLY A 92 4.55 8.67 -18.58
N ALA A 93 3.74 8.84 -17.53
CA ALA A 93 2.72 9.90 -17.47
C ALA A 93 3.34 11.28 -17.18
N ILE A 94 4.54 11.30 -16.61
CA ILE A 94 5.29 12.51 -16.28
C ILE A 94 6.28 12.79 -17.41
N PRO A 95 6.27 13.99 -18.04
CA PRO A 95 7.27 14.39 -19.02
C PRO A 95 8.69 14.27 -18.45
N GLY A 96 9.58 13.57 -19.15
CA GLY A 96 10.93 13.29 -18.66
C GLY A 96 11.01 12.22 -17.56
N GLY A 97 9.89 11.56 -17.25
CA GLY A 97 9.84 10.43 -16.32
C GLY A 97 10.63 9.23 -16.82
N GLU A 98 10.95 8.32 -15.90
CA GLU A 98 11.72 7.13 -16.23
C GLU A 98 10.96 6.20 -17.17
N ALA A 99 11.72 5.50 -18.02
CA ALA A 99 11.20 4.42 -18.83
C ALA A 99 10.66 3.28 -17.94
N LEU A 100 9.62 2.61 -18.45
CA LEU A 100 9.11 1.37 -17.85
C LEU A 100 10.22 0.31 -17.80
N LEU A 101 10.23 -0.49 -16.73
CA LEU A 101 11.12 -1.66 -16.66
C LEU A 101 10.58 -2.77 -17.56
N ASP A 102 9.28 -3.03 -17.45
CA ASP A 102 8.54 -3.95 -18.29
C ASP A 102 7.20 -3.29 -18.70
N PRO A 103 7.02 -2.89 -19.97
CA PRO A 103 5.76 -2.32 -20.45
C PRO A 103 4.53 -3.22 -20.25
N ASN A 104 4.73 -4.54 -20.07
CA ASN A 104 3.69 -5.51 -19.83
C ASN A 104 3.60 -5.96 -18.37
N GLY A 105 4.53 -5.54 -17.52
CA GLY A 105 4.77 -6.03 -16.17
C GLY A 105 4.38 -5.03 -15.08
N ARG A 106 3.17 -4.47 -15.17
CA ARG A 106 2.69 -3.40 -14.27
C ARG A 106 1.67 -3.83 -13.23
N ASN A 107 1.09 -5.02 -13.38
CA ASN A 107 0.04 -5.51 -12.50
C ASN A 107 0.37 -6.95 -12.12
N TRP A 108 0.45 -7.21 -10.83
CA TRP A 108 0.95 -8.48 -10.31
C TRP A 108 0.01 -9.04 -9.26
N ILE A 109 -0.29 -10.32 -9.36
CA ILE A 109 -0.98 -11.06 -8.30
C ILE A 109 0.07 -11.73 -7.43
N GLN A 110 0.07 -11.40 -6.14
CA GLN A 110 0.73 -12.19 -5.12
C GLN A 110 -0.31 -13.01 -4.35
N TRP A 111 -0.19 -14.33 -4.43
CA TRP A 111 -0.97 -15.25 -3.62
C TRP A 111 -0.45 -15.26 -2.18
N LEU A 112 -1.31 -15.62 -1.22
CA LEU A 112 -0.90 -15.67 0.17
C LEU A 112 0.20 -16.72 0.45
N ASP A 113 0.37 -17.72 -0.40
CA ASP A 113 1.50 -18.67 -0.31
C ASP A 113 2.85 -18.07 -0.76
N GLY A 114 2.87 -16.81 -1.24
CA GLY A 114 4.06 -16.10 -1.70
C GLY A 114 4.30 -16.18 -3.20
N ARG A 115 3.54 -16.99 -3.96
CA ARG A 115 3.65 -17.05 -5.42
C ARG A 115 3.26 -15.72 -6.06
N VAL A 116 4.07 -15.24 -7.00
CA VAL A 116 3.81 -13.98 -7.73
C VAL A 116 3.73 -14.22 -9.22
N GLU A 117 2.70 -13.66 -9.87
CA GLU A 117 2.53 -13.74 -11.32
C GLU A 117 1.85 -12.50 -11.92
N ASN A 118 1.88 -12.38 -13.24
CA ASN A 118 1.30 -11.24 -13.94
C ASN A 118 -0.24 -11.31 -13.94
N ALA A 119 -0.89 -10.23 -13.50
CA ALA A 119 -2.35 -10.16 -13.38
C ALA A 119 -3.08 -10.25 -14.72
N ARG A 120 -2.41 -9.96 -15.84
CA ARG A 120 -2.96 -10.13 -17.20
C ARG A 120 -3.51 -11.54 -17.46
N ARG A 121 -2.93 -12.55 -16.81
CA ARG A 121 -3.40 -13.93 -16.88
C ARG A 121 -4.84 -14.10 -16.42
N TYR A 122 -5.34 -13.21 -15.56
CA TYR A 122 -6.66 -13.30 -14.93
C TYR A 122 -7.64 -12.26 -15.44
N GLU A 123 -7.29 -11.49 -16.46
CA GLU A 123 -8.22 -10.52 -17.03
C GLU A 123 -9.45 -11.21 -17.61
N ARG A 124 -10.61 -10.56 -17.44
CA ARG A 124 -11.86 -10.98 -18.07
C ARG A 124 -11.76 -10.88 -19.59
N GLU A 125 -12.29 -11.88 -20.26
CA GLU A 125 -12.49 -11.86 -21.71
C GLU A 125 -13.74 -11.08 -22.11
N SER A 126 -14.73 -11.03 -21.21
CA SER A 126 -15.98 -10.29 -21.38
C SER A 126 -16.44 -9.66 -20.08
N TYR A 127 -17.10 -8.51 -20.18
CA TYR A 127 -17.65 -7.79 -19.03
C TYR A 127 -19.17 -8.04 -18.92
N PRO A 128 -19.74 -8.08 -17.70
CA PRO A 128 -21.19 -8.19 -17.52
C PRO A 128 -21.94 -7.06 -18.23
N ARG A 129 -23.19 -7.31 -18.64
CA ARG A 129 -24.05 -6.28 -19.22
C ARG A 129 -24.95 -5.68 -18.13
N SER A 130 -24.61 -4.48 -17.69
CA SER A 130 -25.42 -3.66 -16.79
C SER A 130 -25.10 -2.19 -17.03
N GLY A 131 -25.94 -1.26 -16.58
CA GLY A 131 -25.69 0.17 -16.81
C GLY A 131 -24.33 0.66 -16.28
N ASP A 132 -23.89 0.14 -15.13
CA ASP A 132 -22.59 0.48 -14.54
C ASP A 132 -21.42 -0.16 -15.32
N TRP A 133 -21.54 -1.43 -15.70
CA TRP A 133 -20.53 -2.09 -16.52
C TRP A 133 -20.42 -1.50 -17.92
N ASP A 134 -21.55 -1.18 -18.54
CA ASP A 134 -21.60 -0.55 -19.86
C ASP A 134 -20.91 0.82 -19.83
N TRP A 135 -21.12 1.60 -18.76
CA TRP A 135 -20.41 2.85 -18.54
C TRP A 135 -18.91 2.62 -18.34
N PHE A 136 -18.51 1.68 -17.48
CA PHE A 136 -17.10 1.35 -17.22
C PHE A 136 -16.38 0.94 -18.50
N VAL A 137 -16.96 0.03 -19.28
CA VAL A 137 -16.41 -0.45 -20.56
C VAL A 137 -16.31 0.68 -21.57
N ALA A 138 -17.29 1.57 -21.65
CA ALA A 138 -17.29 2.68 -22.61
C ALA A 138 -16.36 3.84 -22.22
N ARG A 139 -16.13 4.07 -20.92
CA ARG A 139 -15.48 5.32 -20.42
C ARG A 139 -14.15 5.10 -19.71
N GLU A 140 -14.03 4.07 -18.89
CA GLU A 140 -12.85 3.86 -18.04
C GLU A 140 -11.89 2.82 -18.61
N LEU A 141 -12.42 1.69 -19.09
CA LEU A 141 -11.60 0.61 -19.62
C LEU A 141 -10.61 1.06 -20.71
N PRO A 142 -10.96 1.92 -21.69
CA PRO A 142 -10.01 2.38 -22.71
C PRO A 142 -8.82 3.14 -22.11
N LYS A 143 -9.04 3.94 -21.04
CA LYS A 143 -7.99 4.70 -20.36
C LYS A 143 -7.06 3.76 -19.61
N LEU A 144 -7.62 2.80 -18.87
CA LEU A 144 -6.85 1.79 -18.13
C LEU A 144 -6.00 0.96 -19.08
N ARG A 145 -6.56 0.53 -20.22
CA ARG A 145 -5.83 -0.19 -21.28
C ARG A 145 -4.70 0.64 -21.88
N ALA A 146 -4.94 1.93 -22.18
CA ALA A 146 -3.92 2.82 -22.71
C ALA A 146 -2.74 3.01 -21.74
N ARG A 147 -3.01 2.92 -20.42
CA ARG A 147 -1.99 2.97 -19.37
C ARG A 147 -1.41 1.59 -19.04
N GLY A 148 -1.97 0.49 -19.53
CA GLY A 148 -1.58 -0.85 -19.13
C GLY A 148 -1.89 -1.18 -17.66
N THR A 149 -2.86 -0.50 -17.04
CA THR A 149 -3.35 -0.79 -15.68
C THR A 149 -4.47 -1.83 -15.73
N ILE A 150 -4.48 -2.77 -14.79
CA ILE A 150 -5.52 -3.79 -14.60
C ILE A 150 -6.07 -3.65 -13.19
N THR A 151 -7.27 -3.08 -13.02
CA THR A 151 -7.90 -2.98 -11.70
C THR A 151 -8.54 -4.31 -11.28
N ASP A 152 -8.90 -4.43 -10.01
CA ASP A 152 -9.68 -5.56 -9.46
C ASP A 152 -10.95 -5.85 -10.27
N ARG A 153 -11.65 -4.79 -10.70
CA ARG A 153 -12.82 -4.86 -11.59
C ARG A 153 -12.52 -5.56 -12.92
N MET A 154 -11.31 -5.45 -13.44
CA MET A 154 -10.92 -6.08 -14.71
C MET A 154 -10.59 -7.57 -14.59
N LEU A 155 -10.44 -8.09 -13.36
CA LEU A 155 -10.08 -9.48 -13.11
C LEU A 155 -11.30 -10.40 -13.11
N ASP A 156 -11.13 -11.60 -13.65
CA ASP A 156 -12.15 -12.63 -13.73
C ASP A 156 -12.30 -13.36 -12.39
N PRO A 157 -13.45 -13.17 -11.69
CA PRO A 157 -13.68 -13.76 -10.38
C PRO A 157 -13.77 -15.28 -10.46
N GLY A 158 -14.25 -15.85 -11.57
CA GLY A 158 -14.34 -17.30 -11.76
C GLY A 158 -12.97 -17.96 -11.92
N ARG A 159 -12.01 -17.25 -12.51
CA ARG A 159 -10.63 -17.74 -12.69
C ARG A 159 -9.78 -17.54 -11.44
N LEU A 160 -10.06 -16.52 -10.64
CA LEU A 160 -9.35 -16.25 -9.40
C LEU A 160 -9.95 -16.95 -8.18
N GLY A 161 -11.27 -17.17 -8.15
CA GLY A 161 -12.01 -17.44 -6.92
C GLY A 161 -12.31 -16.17 -6.11
N ALA A 162 -12.06 -14.98 -6.67
CA ALA A 162 -12.22 -13.70 -6.00
C ALA A 162 -13.68 -13.22 -6.02
N ALA A 163 -14.08 -12.47 -5.00
CA ALA A 163 -15.32 -11.71 -4.98
C ALA A 163 -15.26 -10.59 -6.04
N GLU A 164 -16.34 -10.44 -6.80
CA GLU A 164 -16.47 -9.33 -7.75
C GLU A 164 -16.54 -7.99 -7.01
N GLU A 165 -15.68 -7.04 -7.40
CA GLU A 165 -15.70 -5.65 -6.90
C GLU A 165 -15.58 -5.53 -5.37
N ARG A 166 -15.00 -6.53 -4.71
CA ARG A 166 -14.67 -6.48 -3.28
C ARG A 166 -13.17 -6.62 -3.10
N SER A 167 -12.48 -5.50 -3.22
CA SER A 167 -11.11 -5.37 -2.79
C SER A 167 -10.97 -4.28 -1.75
N VAL A 168 -9.90 -4.37 -0.95
CA VAL A 168 -9.50 -3.30 -0.02
C VAL A 168 -8.22 -2.70 -0.55
N GLN A 169 -8.27 -1.44 -0.96
CA GLN A 169 -7.08 -0.74 -1.42
C GLN A 169 -6.25 -0.32 -0.21
N TRP A 170 -4.96 -0.58 -0.29
CA TRP A 170 -4.01 -0.09 0.70
C TRP A 170 -2.86 0.59 0.00
N THR A 171 -2.46 1.73 0.55
CA THR A 171 -1.35 2.53 0.07
C THR A 171 -0.26 2.57 1.14
N PHE A 172 0.97 2.77 0.72
CA PHE A 172 2.11 2.90 1.60
C PHE A 172 3.04 4.02 1.17
N THR A 173 3.47 4.81 2.14
CA THR A 173 4.35 5.97 1.93
C THR A 173 5.64 5.81 2.69
N ARG A 174 6.77 6.21 2.10
CA ARG A 174 8.06 6.20 2.79
C ARG A 174 8.04 7.11 4.00
N ARG A 175 8.58 6.62 5.12
CA ARG A 175 8.88 7.40 6.32
C ARG A 175 10.31 7.12 6.79
N SER A 176 10.81 7.95 7.70
CA SER A 176 12.08 7.70 8.37
C SER A 176 12.04 6.38 9.13
N CYS A 177 13.10 5.57 9.01
CA CYS A 177 13.26 4.38 9.84
C CYS A 177 13.69 4.70 11.28
N ALA A 178 14.12 5.94 11.56
CA ALA A 178 14.42 6.37 12.92
C ALA A 178 13.11 6.40 13.74
N GLY A 179 12.95 5.43 14.64
CA GLY A 179 11.73 5.27 15.46
C GLY A 179 10.87 4.06 15.12
N ALA A 180 11.16 3.32 14.04
CA ALA A 180 10.51 2.03 13.79
C ALA A 180 10.90 0.99 14.86
N ASP A 181 12.15 1.06 15.34
CA ASP A 181 12.70 0.13 16.33
C ASP A 181 12.22 0.39 17.77
N THR A 182 11.54 1.52 18.04
CA THR A 182 11.05 1.84 19.39
C THR A 182 9.66 1.26 19.69
N GLY A 183 9.08 0.50 18.76
CA GLY A 183 7.75 -0.13 18.93
C GLY A 183 6.60 0.87 19.06
N ALA A 184 6.86 2.17 18.90
CA ALA A 184 5.91 3.26 19.14
C ALA A 184 5.17 3.74 17.88
N ALA A 185 5.56 3.28 16.69
CA ALA A 185 4.94 3.66 15.41
C ALA A 185 4.27 2.45 14.74
N PRO A 186 3.15 1.94 15.27
CA PRO A 186 2.40 0.88 14.62
C PRO A 186 1.86 1.43 13.31
N ARG A 187 1.78 0.57 12.30
CA ARG A 187 1.59 0.90 10.88
C ARG A 187 2.88 1.16 10.12
N THR A 188 4.06 0.90 10.69
CA THR A 188 5.32 1.02 9.95
C THR A 188 5.82 -0.38 9.55
N LEU A 189 5.67 -0.74 8.28
CA LEU A 189 6.34 -1.91 7.75
C LEU A 189 7.81 -1.58 7.48
N ARG A 190 8.72 -2.44 7.90
CA ARG A 190 10.13 -2.35 7.56
C ARG A 190 10.46 -3.41 6.52
N VAL A 191 10.82 -2.97 5.32
CA VAL A 191 11.23 -3.80 4.20
C VAL A 191 12.71 -3.56 3.93
N VAL A 192 13.48 -4.62 3.67
CA VAL A 192 14.87 -4.50 3.23
C VAL A 192 14.92 -4.79 1.74
N LEU A 193 15.37 -3.83 0.94
CA LEU A 193 15.55 -4.02 -0.49
C LEU A 193 16.73 -4.99 -0.75
N PRO A 194 16.83 -5.64 -1.93
CA PRO A 194 17.94 -6.52 -2.26
C PRO A 194 19.34 -5.89 -2.22
N ASP A 195 19.43 -4.57 -2.39
CA ASP A 195 20.68 -3.79 -2.21
C ASP A 195 21.03 -3.54 -0.72
N ARG A 196 20.26 -4.12 0.20
CA ARG A 196 20.34 -3.99 1.66
C ARG A 196 19.88 -2.65 2.22
N THR A 197 19.26 -1.79 1.41
CA THR A 197 18.68 -0.54 1.88
C THR A 197 17.39 -0.80 2.67
N PRO A 198 17.28 -0.38 3.95
CA PRO A 198 16.02 -0.46 4.68
C PRO A 198 15.07 0.65 4.22
N VAL A 199 13.82 0.28 3.98
CA VAL A 199 12.71 1.19 3.67
C VAL A 199 11.63 0.99 4.72
N CYS A 200 11.23 2.09 5.36
CA CYS A 200 10.14 2.09 6.33
C CYS A 200 8.91 2.73 5.70
N LEU A 201 7.78 2.05 5.80
CA LEU A 201 6.56 2.34 5.07
C LEU A 201 5.40 2.52 6.02
N ALA A 202 4.71 3.64 5.92
CA ALA A 202 3.46 3.80 6.62
C ALA A 202 2.25 3.46 5.77
N LEU A 203 1.37 2.65 6.36
CA LEU A 203 0.16 2.16 5.71
C LEU A 203 -1.04 3.08 5.90
N SER A 204 -1.83 3.20 4.84
CA SER A 204 -3.19 3.74 4.83
C SER A 204 -4.10 2.84 3.99
N VAL A 205 -5.38 2.80 4.32
CA VAL A 205 -6.41 2.12 3.52
C VAL A 205 -7.39 3.16 2.99
N GLN A 206 -7.86 2.93 1.76
CA GLN A 206 -8.86 3.75 1.08
C GLN A 206 -10.10 2.92 0.79
#